data_AF-A0A5T2E580-F1
#
_entry.id   AF-A0A5T2E580-F1
#
_cell.length_a   1.000
_cell.length_b   1.000
_cell.length_c   1.000
_cell.angle_alpha   90.00
_cell.angle_beta   90.00
_cell.angle_gamma   90.00
#
_symmetry.space_group_name_H-M   'P 1'
#
loop_
_entity.id
_entity.type
_entity.pdbx_description
1 polymer ?
#
loop_
_entity_poly.entity_id
_entity_poly.type
_entity_poly.pdbx_seq_one_letter_code
_entity_poly.pdbx_strand_id
1 'polypeptide(L)'
;MKINPNFLATLAEIERRSRVAVRFCFYMGFAQGLTLDYLRDAIHAVLPGAEVNAHMPVQAYQSALNSCELFVSPFPYGNMNGVVDAVRQGLPGVCLTGPEVHSHIDEGLFRRLRLPEELIATGYEA
;
A
#
# COMPACT_ATOMS: atom_id res chain seq x y z
N MET A 1 9.12 8.68 2.32
CA MET A 1 9.89 7.42 2.41
C MET A 1 9.08 6.41 3.21
N LYS A 2 8.16 5.68 2.58
CA LYS A 2 7.32 4.65 3.24
C LYS A 2 7.66 3.23 2.76
N ILE A 3 8.11 3.11 1.50
CA ILE A 3 8.63 1.87 0.94
C ILE A 3 9.94 1.52 1.64
N ASN A 4 10.01 0.30 2.14
CA ASN A 4 11.16 -0.24 2.85
C ASN A 4 11.23 -1.76 2.67
N PRO A 5 12.37 -2.41 3.00
CA PRO A 5 12.56 -3.83 2.78
C PRO A 5 11.53 -4.72 3.47
N ASN A 6 11.14 -4.42 4.72
CA ASN A 6 10.18 -5.25 5.46
C ASN A 6 8.81 -5.21 4.78
N PHE A 7 8.36 -4.03 4.36
CA PHE A 7 7.10 -3.90 3.63
C PHE A 7 7.13 -4.69 2.30
N LEU A 8 8.19 -4.55 1.51
CA LEU A 8 8.33 -5.28 0.24
C LEU A 8 8.40 -6.80 0.44
N ALA A 9 9.12 -7.27 1.47
CA ALA A 9 9.19 -8.68 1.82
C ALA A 9 7.81 -9.24 2.20
N THR A 10 7.02 -8.49 2.97
CA THR A 10 5.64 -8.88 3.31
C THR A 10 4.75 -8.94 2.06
N LEU A 11 4.87 -8.00 1.13
CA LEU A 11 4.13 -8.06 -0.14
C LEU A 11 4.54 -9.28 -0.98
N ALA A 12 5.84 -9.59 -1.05
CA ALA A 12 6.33 -10.78 -1.75
C ALA A 12 5.82 -12.06 -1.10
N GLU A 13 5.71 -12.10 0.22
CA GLU A 13 5.14 -13.25 0.92
C GLU A 13 3.64 -13.39 0.68
N ILE A 14 2.90 -12.28 0.59
CA ILE A 14 1.49 -12.27 0.17
C ILE A 14 1.37 -12.83 -1.25
N GLU A 15 2.18 -12.36 -2.20
CA GLU A 15 2.17 -12.88 -3.58
C GLU A 15 2.46 -14.39 -3.60
N ARG A 16 3.49 -14.84 -2.87
CA ARG A 16 3.91 -16.24 -2.80
C ARG A 16 2.85 -17.16 -2.22
N ARG A 17 2.11 -16.71 -1.19
CA ARG A 17 1.09 -17.52 -0.50
C ARG A 17 -0.30 -17.40 -1.12
N SER A 18 -0.53 -16.40 -1.95
CA SER A 18 -1.84 -16.17 -2.57
C SER A 18 -2.19 -17.31 -3.52
N ARG A 19 -3.43 -17.79 -3.44
CA ARG A 19 -3.97 -18.83 -4.34
C ARG A 19 -4.46 -18.29 -5.67
N VAL A 20 -4.48 -16.96 -5.79
CA VAL A 20 -4.85 -16.21 -7.00
C VAL A 20 -3.66 -15.34 -7.39
N ALA A 21 -3.54 -15.04 -8.67
CA ALA A 21 -2.51 -14.11 -9.14
C ALA A 21 -2.76 -12.72 -8.54
N VAL A 22 -1.72 -12.15 -7.93
CA VAL A 22 -1.75 -10.81 -7.34
C VAL A 22 -0.77 -9.93 -8.09
N ARG A 23 -1.17 -8.69 -8.38
CA ARG A 23 -0.29 -7.67 -8.94
C ARG A 23 -0.34 -6.43 -8.06
N PHE A 24 0.80 -5.99 -7.57
CA PHE A 24 0.89 -4.78 -6.76
C PHE A 24 1.07 -3.54 -7.63
N CYS A 25 0.22 -2.53 -7.44
CA CYS A 25 0.29 -1.24 -8.12
C CYS A 25 0.73 -0.14 -7.15
N PHE A 26 1.93 0.39 -7.35
CA PHE A 26 2.52 1.46 -6.54
C PHE A 26 2.28 2.82 -7.18
N TYR A 27 1.38 3.61 -6.60
CA TYR A 27 1.12 4.99 -7.03
C TYR A 27 1.92 5.98 -6.18
N MET A 28 3.06 6.44 -6.70
CA MET A 28 4.06 7.13 -5.88
C MET A 28 3.98 8.64 -6.07
N GLY A 29 3.34 9.32 -5.12
CA GLY A 29 3.09 10.77 -5.20
C GLY A 29 4.33 11.67 -5.31
N PHE A 30 5.54 11.18 -5.01
CA PHE A 30 6.78 11.95 -5.12
C PHE A 30 7.73 11.45 -6.23
N ALA A 31 7.46 10.28 -6.83
CA ALA A 31 8.43 9.64 -7.71
C ALA A 31 8.38 10.24 -9.12
N GLN A 32 9.51 10.76 -9.58
CA GLN A 32 9.69 11.34 -10.90
C GLN A 32 11.17 11.33 -11.30
N GLY A 33 11.45 11.27 -12.61
CA GLY A 33 12.81 11.19 -13.16
C GLY A 33 13.62 10.04 -12.56
N LEU A 34 14.90 10.30 -12.24
CA LEU A 34 15.83 9.30 -11.69
C LEU A 34 15.33 8.64 -10.40
N THR A 35 14.53 9.35 -9.59
CA THR A 35 13.96 8.75 -8.37
C THR A 35 12.99 7.64 -8.70
N LEU A 36 12.18 7.81 -9.75
CA LEU A 36 11.26 6.78 -10.22
C LEU A 36 12.02 5.57 -10.77
N ASP A 37 13.08 5.79 -11.54
CA ASP A 37 13.85 4.69 -12.13
C ASP A 37 14.52 3.84 -11.04
N TYR A 38 15.15 4.49 -10.05
CA TYR A 38 15.71 3.80 -8.89
C TYR A 38 14.65 3.00 -8.11
N LEU A 39 13.48 3.60 -7.86
CA LEU A 39 12.39 2.94 -7.15
C LEU A 39 11.84 1.75 -7.93
N ARG A 40 11.75 1.85 -9.26
CA ARG A 40 11.31 0.77 -10.13
C ARG A 40 12.28 -0.41 -10.01
N ASP A 41 13.58 -0.16 -10.15
CA ASP A 41 14.60 -1.20 -10.03
C ASP A 41 14.57 -1.86 -8.64
N ALA A 42 14.50 -1.04 -7.57
CA ALA A 42 14.48 -1.54 -6.20
C ALA A 42 13.22 -2.37 -5.88
N ILE A 43 12.05 -1.95 -6.36
CA ILE A 43 10.80 -2.70 -6.17
C ILE A 43 10.80 -3.97 -7.02
N HIS A 44 11.19 -3.89 -8.29
CA HIS A 44 11.23 -5.04 -9.20
C HIS A 44 12.24 -6.11 -8.80
N ALA A 45 13.30 -5.74 -8.08
CA ALA A 45 14.22 -6.72 -7.48
C ALA A 45 13.53 -7.66 -6.47
N VAL A 46 12.42 -7.25 -5.86
CA VAL A 46 11.66 -8.04 -4.87
C VAL A 46 10.31 -8.50 -5.42
N LEU A 47 9.66 -7.67 -6.25
CA LEU A 47 8.34 -7.87 -6.84
C LEU A 47 8.40 -7.64 -8.36
N PRO A 48 8.91 -8.60 -9.16
CA PRO A 48 9.12 -8.40 -10.60
C PRO A 48 7.85 -8.06 -11.39
N GLY A 49 6.68 -8.50 -10.91
CA GLY A 49 5.38 -8.23 -11.55
C GLY A 49 4.74 -6.88 -11.18
N ALA A 50 5.33 -6.13 -10.26
CA ALA A 50 4.73 -4.89 -9.75
C ALA A 50 4.63 -3.79 -10.80
N GLU A 51 3.55 -3.01 -10.74
CA GLU A 51 3.44 -1.75 -11.47
C GLU A 51 3.98 -0.61 -10.61
N VAL A 52 4.98 0.13 -11.11
CA VAL A 52 5.58 1.26 -10.38
C VAL A 52 5.33 2.54 -11.15
N ASN A 53 4.37 3.32 -10.65
CA ASN A 53 3.85 4.51 -11.29
C ASN A 53 4.49 5.79 -10.74
N ALA A 54 4.77 6.72 -11.66
CA ALA A 54 5.20 8.08 -11.34
C ALA A 54 4.12 8.87 -10.58
N HIS A 55 4.47 10.07 -10.16
CA HIS A 55 3.47 11.06 -9.75
C HIS A 55 2.40 11.23 -10.83
N MET A 56 1.13 11.20 -10.41
CA MET A 56 -0.04 11.37 -11.25
C MET A 56 -0.88 12.56 -10.76
N PRO A 57 -1.52 13.32 -11.67
CA PRO A 57 -2.60 14.23 -11.29
C PRO A 57 -3.71 13.46 -10.56
N VAL A 58 -4.37 14.13 -9.60
CA VAL A 58 -5.33 13.50 -8.68
C VAL A 58 -6.42 12.71 -9.41
N GLN A 59 -6.98 13.23 -10.50
CA GLN A 59 -8.04 12.57 -11.25
C GLN A 59 -7.55 11.28 -11.94
N ALA A 60 -6.33 11.31 -12.46
CA ALA A 60 -5.71 10.13 -13.08
C ALA A 60 -5.41 9.07 -12.01
N TYR A 61 -4.88 9.47 -10.85
CA TYR A 61 -4.67 8.59 -9.71
C TYR A 61 -5.97 7.95 -9.22
N GLN A 62 -7.04 8.73 -9.05
CA GLN A 62 -8.36 8.21 -8.66
C GLN A 62 -8.92 7.21 -9.66
N SER A 63 -8.72 7.46 -10.96
CA SER A 63 -9.13 6.54 -12.02
C SER A 63 -8.31 5.25 -12.00
N ALA A 64 -7.01 5.35 -11.70
CA ALA A 64 -6.13 4.19 -11.56
C ALA A 64 -6.44 3.36 -10.30
N LEU A 65 -6.87 3.99 -9.20
CA LEU A 65 -7.36 3.25 -8.03
C LEU A 65 -8.56 2.35 -8.38
N ASN A 66 -9.44 2.80 -9.29
CA ASN A 66 -10.62 2.02 -9.67
C ASN A 66 -10.29 0.73 -10.45
N SER A 67 -9.05 0.55 -10.91
CA SER A 67 -8.61 -0.71 -11.51
C SER A 67 -7.98 -1.68 -10.51
N CYS A 68 -8.01 -1.36 -9.21
CA CYS A 68 -7.54 -2.23 -8.14
C CYS A 68 -8.73 -2.84 -7.39
N GLU A 69 -8.54 -4.00 -6.79
CA GLU A 69 -9.57 -4.68 -6.00
C GLU A 69 -9.39 -4.49 -4.48
N LEU A 70 -8.14 -4.26 -4.05
CA LEU A 70 -7.75 -4.10 -2.65
C LEU A 70 -6.64 -3.07 -2.52
N PHE A 71 -6.52 -2.49 -1.33
CA PHE A 71 -5.33 -1.72 -0.95
C PHE A 71 -4.62 -2.32 0.27
N VAL A 72 -3.34 -2.03 0.39
CA VAL A 72 -2.53 -2.37 1.57
C VAL A 72 -1.78 -1.13 2.01
N SER A 73 -1.87 -0.81 3.30
CA SER A 73 -1.16 0.34 3.86
C SER A 73 0.30 -0.02 4.13
N PRO A 74 1.26 0.84 3.75
CA PRO A 74 2.66 0.64 4.10
C PRO A 74 2.86 0.77 5.60
N PHE A 75 3.89 0.11 6.12
CA PHE A 75 4.27 0.16 7.52
C PHE A 75 5.80 0.25 7.65
N PRO A 76 6.35 0.81 8.74
CA PRO A 76 5.63 1.30 9.93
C PRO A 76 4.92 2.64 9.72
N TYR A 77 5.18 3.36 8.63
CA TYR A 77 4.56 4.67 8.38
C TYR A 77 3.30 4.52 7.51
N GLY A 78 2.12 4.64 8.14
CA GLY A 78 0.80 4.47 7.53
C GLY A 78 0.42 5.51 6.48
N ASN A 79 -0.69 5.27 5.77
CA ASN A 79 -1.09 6.01 4.57
C ASN A 79 -1.90 7.29 4.84
N MET A 80 -2.74 7.30 5.87
CA MET A 80 -3.68 8.37 6.19
C MET A 80 -4.55 8.80 4.99
N ASN A 81 -4.08 9.74 4.17
CA ASN A 81 -4.78 10.21 2.97
C ASN A 81 -5.07 9.06 1.99
N GLY A 82 -4.10 8.16 1.80
CA GLY A 82 -4.29 7.01 0.90
C GLY A 82 -5.43 6.08 1.34
N VAL A 83 -5.69 5.95 2.64
CA VAL A 83 -6.83 5.19 3.17
C VAL A 83 -8.14 5.88 2.79
N VAL A 84 -8.22 7.20 2.99
CA VAL A 84 -9.40 7.99 2.63
C VAL A 84 -9.69 7.91 1.13
N ASP A 85 -8.65 8.02 0.29
CA ASP A 85 -8.78 7.92 -1.16
C ASP A 85 -9.29 6.54 -1.60
N ALA A 86 -8.69 5.47 -1.09
CA ALA A 86 -9.08 4.11 -1.44
C ALA A 86 -10.51 3.76 -0.98
N VAL A 87 -10.86 4.09 0.27
CA VAL A 87 -12.21 3.85 0.80
C VAL A 87 -13.26 4.68 0.07
N ARG A 88 -12.92 5.91 -0.35
CA ARG A 88 -13.82 6.73 -1.18
C ARG A 88 -14.13 6.07 -2.53
N GLN A 89 -13.20 5.30 -3.09
CA GLN A 89 -13.41 4.49 -4.30
C GLN A 89 -14.08 3.14 -4.02
N GLY A 90 -14.45 2.85 -2.77
CA GLY A 90 -15.07 1.60 -2.37
C GLY A 90 -14.10 0.43 -2.21
N LEU A 91 -12.79 0.69 -2.19
CA LEU A 91 -11.78 -0.34 -2.03
C LEU A 91 -11.62 -0.73 -0.56
N PRO A 92 -11.79 -2.02 -0.21
CA PRO A 92 -11.34 -2.52 1.07
C PRO A 92 -9.81 -2.68 1.08
N GLY A 93 -9.24 -2.79 2.27
CA GLY A 93 -7.81 -2.99 2.40
C GLY A 93 -7.41 -3.32 3.81
N VAL A 94 -6.12 -3.61 3.99
CA VAL A 94 -5.55 -3.98 5.28
C VAL A 94 -4.49 -2.96 5.73
N CYS A 95 -4.36 -2.77 7.02
CA CYS A 95 -3.28 -1.99 7.62
C CYS A 95 -2.59 -2.80 8.73
N LEU A 96 -1.35 -2.42 9.04
CA LEU A 96 -0.61 -2.94 10.19
C LEU A 96 -0.51 -1.82 11.21
N THR A 97 -1.04 -2.05 12.42
CA THR A 97 -0.90 -1.11 13.52
C THR A 97 0.43 -1.27 14.25
N GLY A 98 0.83 -0.23 14.98
CA GLY A 98 2.01 -0.25 15.83
C GLY A 98 1.89 0.77 16.97
N PRO A 99 2.90 0.81 17.86
CA PRO A 99 2.87 1.65 19.06
C PRO A 99 3.00 3.15 18.77
N GLU A 100 3.60 3.51 17.63
CA GLU A 100 3.84 4.90 17.24
C GLU A 100 2.64 5.51 16.53
N VAL A 101 2.44 6.83 16.67
CA VAL A 101 1.31 7.53 16.04
C VAL A 101 1.25 7.28 14.53
N HIS A 102 2.38 7.34 13.84
CA HIS A 102 2.45 7.13 12.40
C HIS A 102 2.18 5.67 11.99
N SER A 103 2.32 4.70 12.90
CA SER A 103 1.92 3.30 12.70
C SER A 103 0.48 3.01 13.15
N HIS A 104 -0.06 3.80 14.07
CA HIS A 104 -1.39 3.61 14.63
C HIS A 104 -2.49 4.41 13.91
N ILE A 105 -2.10 5.39 13.09
CA ILE A 105 -3.04 6.32 12.46
C ILE A 105 -4.06 5.61 11.56
N ASP A 106 -3.64 4.57 10.84
CA ASP A 106 -4.52 3.83 9.93
C ASP A 106 -5.54 2.99 10.69
N GLU A 107 -5.19 2.38 11.85
CA GLU A 107 -6.16 1.74 12.77
C GLU A 107 -7.22 2.75 13.22
N GLY A 108 -6.79 3.94 13.64
CA GLY A 108 -7.69 5.01 14.05
C GLY A 108 -8.65 5.45 12.93
N LEU A 109 -8.21 5.42 11.67
CA LEU A 109 -9.06 5.73 10.52
C LEU A 109 -10.00 4.57 10.18
N PHE A 110 -9.51 3.33 10.16
CA PHE A 110 -10.31 2.15 9.86
C PHE A 110 -11.51 2.04 10.81
N ARG A 111 -11.30 2.23 12.12
CA ARG A 111 -12.39 2.24 13.11
C ARG A 111 -13.38 3.38 12.92
N ARG A 112 -12.90 4.59 12.62
CA ARG A 112 -13.78 5.75 12.35
C ARG A 112 -14.64 5.54 11.11
N LEU A 113 -14.08 4.87 10.10
CA LEU A 113 -14.76 4.48 8.86
C LEU A 113 -15.59 3.20 9.02
N ARG A 114 -15.58 2.58 10.22
CA ARG A 114 -16.28 1.33 10.55
C ARG A 114 -15.91 0.16 9.64
N LEU A 115 -14.65 0.11 9.22
CA LEU A 115 -14.09 -1.07 8.57
C LEU A 115 -13.95 -2.21 9.59
N PRO A 116 -14.10 -3.49 9.17
CA PRO A 116 -13.94 -4.64 10.06
C PRO A 116 -12.59 -4.68 10.78
N GLU A 117 -12.56 -5.10 12.05
CA GLU A 117 -11.33 -5.18 12.86
C GLU A 117 -10.34 -6.21 12.30
N GLU A 118 -10.83 -7.22 11.56
CA GLU A 118 -10.01 -8.23 10.91
C GLU A 118 -9.09 -7.66 9.82
N LEU A 119 -9.35 -6.42 9.37
CA LEU A 119 -8.51 -5.71 8.42
C LEU A 119 -7.34 -4.96 9.09
N ILE A 120 -7.27 -4.97 10.43
CA ILE A 120 -6.23 -4.32 11.23
C ILE A 120 -5.31 -5.40 11.79
N ALA A 121 -4.17 -5.60 11.15
CA ALA A 121 -3.16 -6.53 11.61
C ALA A 121 -2.36 -5.93 12.79
N THR A 122 -1.93 -6.80 13.72
CA THR A 122 -1.12 -6.43 14.90
C THR A 122 0.31 -6.96 14.85
N GLY A 123 0.66 -7.66 13.78
CA GLY A 123 1.99 -8.19 13.52
C GLY A 123 2.13 -8.65 12.08
N TYR A 124 3.37 -8.95 11.69
CA TYR A 124 3.71 -9.62 10.44
C TYR A 124 4.64 -10.79 10.77
N GLU A 125 4.57 -11.84 9.96
CA GLU A 125 5.48 -12.98 10.09
C GLU A 125 6.86 -12.56 9.56
N ALA A 126 7.92 -12.88 10.31
CA ALA A 126 9.31 -12.61 9.96
C ALA A 126 9.89 -13.71 9.07
#